data_AF-A0A8E7NNW8-F1
#
_entry.id   AF-A0A8E7NNW8-F1
#
_cell.length_a   1.000
_cell.length_b   1.000
_cell.length_c   1.000
_cell.angle_alpha   90.00
_cell.angle_beta   90.00
_cell.angle_gamma   90.00
#
_symmetry.space_group_name_H-M   'P 1'
#
loop_
_entity.id
_entity.type
_entity.pdbx_description
1 polymer ?
#
loop_
_entity_poly.entity_id
_entity_poly.type
_entity_poly.pdbx_seq_one_letter_code
_entity_poly.pdbx_strand_id
1 'polypeptide(L)'
;MDHTKHSILSSLQDKEDDVDELKYSAEDFDSLTVADLYDIEIAMQDFLNDINFDNSKDNKVRFDEDTYDFNINGKRRGMFGKGTRAVMHAIFTICFAEFLSKKGNPFIGFVVLDSPLVTHFDKERGVSLSDVNSVSLSDSFYHALIKRDYNFQIVILENKGPTFQIKINDANKIHNLNKNGSSGFYPV
;
A
#
# COMPACT_ATOMS: atom_id res chain seq x y z
N MET A 1 2.57 -26.97 1.91
CA MET A 1 3.20 -26.95 0.57
C MET A 1 4.66 -27.35 0.76
N ASP A 2 5.20 -28.15 -0.15
CA ASP A 2 6.63 -28.49 -0.15
C ASP A 2 7.40 -27.27 -0.67
N HIS A 3 7.93 -26.45 0.24
CA HIS A 3 8.66 -25.23 -0.11
C HIS A 3 10.01 -25.54 -0.75
N THR A 4 10.50 -26.78 -0.67
CA THR A 4 11.79 -27.25 -1.17
C THR A 4 11.88 -27.35 -2.70
N LYS A 5 10.79 -27.05 -3.43
CA LYS A 5 10.69 -27.16 -4.90
C LYS A 5 10.45 -25.82 -5.61
N HIS A 6 10.88 -24.70 -5.05
CA HIS A 6 10.87 -23.43 -5.78
C HIS A 6 12.19 -23.26 -6.52
N SER A 7 12.14 -22.80 -7.76
CA SER A 7 13.32 -22.55 -8.61
C SER A 7 14.39 -21.69 -7.92
N ILE A 8 13.95 -20.85 -6.98
CA ILE A 8 14.77 -20.01 -6.12
C ILE A 8 15.70 -20.86 -5.22
N LEU A 9 15.19 -21.92 -4.58
CA LEU A 9 15.99 -22.72 -3.65
C LEU A 9 17.02 -23.58 -4.36
N SER A 10 16.69 -24.10 -5.55
CA SER A 10 17.68 -24.74 -6.42
C SER A 10 18.73 -23.74 -6.90
N SER A 11 18.31 -22.54 -7.30
CA SER A 11 19.22 -21.47 -7.71
C SER A 11 20.12 -20.97 -6.58
N LEU A 12 19.64 -21.00 -5.33
CA LEU A 12 20.41 -20.64 -4.13
C LEU A 12 21.47 -21.69 -3.81
N GLN A 13 21.12 -22.99 -3.87
CA GLN A 13 22.06 -24.09 -3.62
C GLN A 13 23.19 -24.16 -4.65
N ASP A 14 22.90 -23.91 -5.92
CA ASP A 14 23.90 -23.96 -6.99
C ASP A 14 24.89 -22.78 -6.96
N LYS A 15 24.62 -21.74 -6.15
CA LYS A 15 25.35 -20.46 -6.18
C LYS A 15 26.01 -20.07 -4.85
N GLU A 16 26.08 -20.96 -3.85
CA GLU A 16 26.62 -20.70 -2.50
C GLU A 16 28.09 -20.21 -2.45
N ASP A 17 28.89 -20.42 -3.50
CA ASP A 17 30.34 -20.13 -3.49
C ASP A 17 30.74 -18.72 -4.00
N ASP A 18 29.82 -17.89 -4.49
CA ASP A 18 30.14 -16.55 -5.05
C ASP A 18 29.14 -15.49 -4.56
N VAL A 19 29.59 -14.68 -3.60
CA VAL A 19 28.75 -13.70 -2.87
C VAL A 19 28.64 -12.35 -3.60
N ASP A 20 29.24 -12.19 -4.79
CA ASP A 20 29.31 -10.90 -5.48
C ASP A 20 28.30 -10.74 -6.66
N GLU A 21 27.57 -9.64 -6.57
CA GLU A 21 26.72 -8.89 -7.52
C GLU A 21 25.93 -9.62 -8.64
N LEU A 22 24.59 -9.52 -8.56
CA LEU A 22 23.61 -9.62 -9.67
C LEU A 22 23.47 -10.98 -10.39
N LYS A 23 23.36 -12.08 -9.65
CA LYS A 23 23.33 -13.44 -10.23
C LYS A 23 21.94 -14.03 -10.50
N TYR A 24 20.85 -13.25 -10.43
CA TYR A 24 19.50 -13.75 -10.69
C TYR A 24 18.86 -13.09 -11.91
N SER A 25 18.36 -13.89 -12.85
CA SER A 25 17.50 -13.42 -13.94
C SER A 25 16.03 -13.65 -13.58
N ALA A 26 15.11 -13.00 -14.30
CA ALA A 26 13.67 -13.24 -14.10
C ALA A 26 13.28 -14.71 -14.37
N GLU A 27 14.06 -15.44 -15.18
CA GLU A 27 13.83 -16.86 -15.47
C GLU A 27 14.20 -17.78 -14.30
N ASP A 28 14.98 -17.30 -13.32
CA ASP A 28 15.33 -18.06 -12.11
C ASP A 28 14.15 -18.14 -11.12
N PHE A 29 13.08 -17.37 -11.34
CA PHE A 29 11.90 -17.29 -10.48
C PHE A 29 10.68 -17.94 -11.12
N ASP A 30 9.82 -18.53 -10.29
CA ASP A 30 8.52 -18.98 -10.74
C ASP A 30 7.68 -17.76 -11.19
N SER A 31 7.02 -17.87 -12.34
CA SER A 31 6.15 -16.81 -12.84
C SER A 31 4.91 -16.66 -11.96
N LEU A 32 4.58 -15.43 -11.57
CA LEU A 32 3.35 -15.15 -10.84
C LEU A 32 2.16 -15.18 -11.79
N THR A 33 1.10 -15.88 -11.40
CA THR A 33 -0.14 -15.94 -12.16
C THR A 33 -1.21 -15.01 -11.58
N VAL A 34 -2.25 -14.72 -12.35
CA VAL A 34 -3.46 -14.05 -11.88
C VAL A 34 -4.07 -14.80 -10.68
N ALA A 35 -3.98 -16.13 -10.66
CA ALA A 35 -4.50 -16.93 -9.55
C ALA A 35 -3.72 -16.67 -8.24
N ASP A 36 -2.41 -16.46 -8.32
CA ASP A 36 -1.56 -16.20 -7.16
C ASP A 36 -1.86 -14.83 -6.52
N LEU A 37 -2.23 -13.85 -7.35
CA LEU A 37 -2.51 -12.48 -6.92
C LEU A 37 -4.01 -12.16 -6.78
N TYR A 38 -4.91 -13.13 -7.02
CA TYR A 38 -6.35 -12.91 -6.99
C TYR A 38 -6.84 -12.28 -5.67
N ASP A 39 -6.39 -12.79 -4.53
CA ASP A 39 -6.77 -12.25 -3.22
C ASP A 39 -6.32 -10.78 -3.05
N ILE A 40 -5.18 -10.41 -3.65
CA ILE A 40 -4.65 -9.04 -3.65
C ILE A 40 -5.47 -8.15 -4.60
N GLU A 41 -5.89 -8.65 -5.77
CA GLU A 41 -6.82 -7.94 -6.66
C GLU A 41 -8.11 -7.58 -5.91
N ILE A 42 -8.70 -8.53 -5.19
CA ILE A 42 -9.90 -8.31 -4.39
C ILE A 42 -9.64 -7.25 -3.31
N ALA A 43 -8.58 -7.40 -2.52
CA ALA A 43 -8.26 -6.45 -1.45
C ALA A 43 -8.03 -5.03 -1.99
N MET A 44 -7.35 -4.88 -3.13
CA MET A 44 -7.14 -3.58 -3.78
C MET A 44 -8.45 -2.99 -4.31
N GLN A 45 -9.34 -3.79 -4.92
CA GLN A 45 -10.66 -3.33 -5.36
C GLN A 45 -11.46 -2.77 -4.17
N ASP A 46 -11.52 -3.52 -3.07
CA ASP A 46 -12.24 -3.11 -1.87
C ASP A 46 -11.68 -1.81 -1.27
N PHE A 47 -10.36 -1.67 -1.25
CA PHE A 47 -9.71 -0.44 -0.79
C PHE A 47 -10.06 0.75 -1.71
N LEU A 48 -9.94 0.58 -3.03
CA LEU A 48 -10.27 1.62 -4.02
C LEU A 48 -11.75 2.04 -3.92
N ASN A 49 -12.64 1.08 -3.68
CA ASN A 49 -14.06 1.34 -3.46
C ASN A 49 -14.28 2.12 -2.16
N ASP A 50 -13.64 1.74 -1.06
CA ASP A 50 -13.76 2.47 0.20
C ASP A 50 -13.33 3.93 0.07
N ILE A 51 -12.25 4.20 -0.67
CA ILE A 51 -11.77 5.57 -0.91
C ILE A 51 -12.53 6.31 -2.01
N ASN A 52 -13.54 5.69 -2.62
CA ASN A 52 -14.32 6.25 -3.74
C ASN A 52 -13.42 6.71 -4.91
N PHE A 53 -12.43 5.89 -5.26
CA PHE A 53 -11.47 6.19 -6.31
C PHE A 53 -12.19 6.50 -7.63
N ASP A 54 -11.78 7.59 -8.31
CA ASP A 54 -12.42 8.12 -9.53
C ASP A 54 -13.96 8.27 -9.41
N ASN A 55 -14.46 8.59 -8.21
CA ASN A 55 -15.88 8.70 -7.88
C ASN A 55 -16.68 7.41 -8.14
N SER A 56 -16.03 6.25 -8.04
CA SER A 56 -16.63 4.94 -8.26
C SER A 56 -16.58 4.07 -6.99
N LYS A 57 -17.65 3.29 -6.81
CA LYS A 57 -17.76 2.19 -5.82
C LYS A 57 -17.71 0.81 -6.47
N ASP A 58 -17.47 0.74 -7.78
CA ASP A 58 -17.34 -0.50 -8.55
C ASP A 58 -16.01 -0.54 -9.32
N ASN A 59 -14.91 -0.26 -8.62
CA ASN A 59 -13.58 -0.32 -9.19
C ASN A 59 -13.19 -1.77 -9.50
N LYS A 60 -12.49 -1.96 -10.62
CA LYS A 60 -11.91 -3.23 -11.05
C LYS A 60 -10.40 -3.16 -11.04
N VAL A 61 -9.76 -4.17 -10.46
CA VAL A 61 -8.31 -4.34 -10.46
C VAL A 61 -8.00 -5.71 -11.04
N ARG A 62 -7.04 -5.75 -11.97
CA ARG A 62 -6.52 -6.98 -12.58
C ARG A 62 -5.01 -6.93 -12.66
N PHE A 63 -4.35 -8.00 -12.23
CA PHE A 63 -2.95 -8.23 -12.46
C PHE A 63 -2.71 -8.57 -13.94
N ASP A 64 -1.65 -8.00 -14.50
CA ASP A 64 -1.19 -8.21 -15.87
C ASP A 64 0.14 -8.98 -15.79
N GLU A 65 0.10 -10.29 -16.08
CA GLU A 65 1.24 -11.22 -15.98
C GLU A 65 2.40 -10.82 -16.92
N ASP A 66 2.12 -10.15 -18.04
CA ASP A 66 3.16 -9.73 -18.99
C ASP A 66 3.95 -8.55 -18.45
N THR A 67 3.28 -7.62 -17.78
CA THR A 67 3.89 -6.37 -17.28
C THR A 67 4.23 -6.39 -15.80
N TYR A 68 3.82 -7.42 -15.06
CA TYR A 68 3.95 -7.53 -13.61
C TYR A 68 3.44 -6.26 -12.88
N ASP A 69 2.32 -5.71 -13.37
CA ASP A 69 1.66 -4.53 -12.83
C ASP A 69 0.14 -4.72 -12.84
N PHE A 70 -0.60 -3.71 -12.37
CA PHE A 70 -2.05 -3.75 -12.30
C PHE A 70 -2.70 -2.88 -13.38
N ASN A 71 -3.81 -3.38 -13.91
CA ASN A 71 -4.82 -2.63 -14.63
C ASN A 71 -5.94 -2.23 -13.66
N ILE A 72 -6.23 -0.93 -13.57
CA ILE A 72 -7.30 -0.36 -12.74
C ILE A 72 -8.34 0.27 -13.68
N ASN A 73 -9.58 -0.22 -13.65
CA ASN A 73 -10.69 0.27 -14.47
C ASN A 73 -10.38 0.31 -15.98
N GLY A 74 -9.69 -0.70 -16.50
CA GLY A 74 -9.28 -0.76 -17.91
C GLY A 74 -8.00 0.02 -18.23
N LYS A 75 -7.43 0.74 -17.27
CA LYS A 75 -6.23 1.57 -17.43
C LYS A 75 -5.05 0.99 -16.66
N ARG A 76 -3.94 0.70 -17.34
CA ARG A 76 -2.65 0.33 -16.71
C ARG A 76 -2.25 1.38 -15.67
N ARG A 77 -1.83 0.96 -14.47
CA ARG A 77 -1.36 1.81 -13.38
C ARG A 77 -0.30 2.82 -13.84
N GLY A 78 0.64 2.38 -14.70
CA GLY A 78 1.68 3.23 -15.30
C GLY A 78 1.16 4.46 -16.06
N MET A 79 -0.08 4.44 -16.55
CA MET A 79 -0.71 5.55 -17.28
C MET A 79 -1.36 6.62 -16.38
N PHE A 80 -1.36 6.43 -15.06
CA PHE A 80 -1.83 7.45 -14.11
C PHE A 80 -0.72 8.45 -13.74
N GLY A 81 -1.13 9.64 -13.28
CA GLY A 81 -0.21 10.65 -12.79
C GLY A 81 0.62 10.14 -11.61
N LYS A 82 1.81 10.72 -11.39
CA LYS A 82 2.75 10.29 -10.33
C LYS A 82 2.08 10.20 -8.95
N GLY A 83 1.20 11.15 -8.63
CA GLY A 83 0.44 11.17 -7.38
C GLY A 83 -0.48 9.96 -7.21
N THR A 84 -1.35 9.72 -8.19
CA THR A 84 -2.26 8.57 -8.19
C THR A 84 -1.49 7.24 -8.17
N ARG A 85 -0.36 7.16 -8.88
CA ARG A 85 0.51 5.97 -8.85
C ARG A 85 1.12 5.73 -7.47
N ALA A 86 1.47 6.79 -6.73
CA ALA A 86 1.96 6.68 -5.36
C ALA A 86 0.87 6.13 -4.41
N VAL A 87 -0.37 6.63 -4.51
CA VAL A 87 -1.50 6.08 -3.75
C VAL A 87 -1.73 4.62 -4.08
N MET A 88 -1.80 4.26 -5.36
CA MET A 88 -2.02 2.87 -5.77
C MET A 88 -0.90 1.95 -5.26
N HIS A 89 0.34 2.43 -5.24
CA HIS A 89 1.46 1.67 -4.70
C HIS A 89 1.35 1.48 -3.17
N ALA A 90 0.92 2.51 -2.43
CA ALA A 90 0.63 2.40 -1.01
C ALA A 90 -0.49 1.39 -0.72
N ILE A 91 -1.59 1.45 -1.48
CA ILE A 91 -2.71 0.49 -1.38
C ILE A 91 -2.19 -0.92 -1.63
N PHE A 92 -1.48 -1.15 -2.74
CA PHE A 92 -0.88 -2.46 -3.04
C PHE A 92 -0.01 -2.97 -1.89
N THR A 93 0.87 -2.13 -1.35
CA THR A 93 1.79 -2.51 -0.26
C THR A 93 1.04 -2.95 0.99
N ILE A 94 -0.03 -2.22 1.35
CA ILE A 94 -0.88 -2.57 2.49
C ILE A 94 -1.64 -3.87 2.23
N CYS A 95 -2.28 -4.02 1.06
CA CYS A 95 -3.01 -5.22 0.69
C CYS A 95 -2.10 -6.45 0.59
N PHE A 96 -0.87 -6.28 0.12
CA PHE A 96 0.12 -7.34 0.06
C PHE A 96 0.58 -7.78 1.45
N ALA A 97 0.85 -6.82 2.35
CA ALA A 97 1.15 -7.12 3.75
C ALA A 97 -0.02 -7.87 4.43
N GLU A 98 -1.26 -7.42 4.20
CA GLU A 98 -2.46 -8.08 4.69
C GLU A 98 -2.60 -9.52 4.15
N PHE A 99 -2.34 -9.72 2.86
CA PHE A 99 -2.34 -11.03 2.23
C PHE A 99 -1.31 -11.98 2.87
N LEU A 100 -0.05 -11.52 3.02
CA LEU A 100 1.02 -12.32 3.63
C LEU A 100 0.67 -12.68 5.08
N SER A 101 0.17 -11.69 5.83
CA SER A 101 -0.21 -11.86 7.22
C SER A 101 -1.35 -12.86 7.42
N LYS A 102 -2.34 -12.88 6.51
CA LYS A 102 -3.47 -13.84 6.54
C LYS A 102 -3.06 -15.25 6.15
N LYS A 103 -2.10 -15.43 5.23
CA LYS A 103 -1.64 -16.76 4.79
C LYS A 103 -0.60 -17.39 5.72
N GLY A 104 -0.22 -16.71 6.81
CA GLY A 104 0.82 -17.19 7.72
C GLY A 104 2.21 -17.25 7.07
N ASN A 105 2.40 -16.48 6.00
CA ASN A 105 3.69 -16.37 5.32
C ASN A 105 4.66 -15.53 6.17
N PRO A 106 5.98 -15.66 5.96
CA PRO A 106 6.96 -14.78 6.57
C PRO A 106 6.60 -13.31 6.31
N PHE A 107 6.34 -12.58 7.38
CA PHE A 107 5.88 -11.20 7.31
C PHE A 107 6.49 -10.43 8.50
N ILE A 108 6.98 -9.23 8.23
CA ILE A 108 7.78 -8.43 9.18
C ILE A 108 6.96 -7.83 10.33
N GLY A 109 5.63 -7.80 10.21
CA GLY A 109 4.74 -7.25 11.24
C GLY A 109 4.37 -5.78 11.04
N PHE A 110 4.92 -5.09 10.02
CA PHE A 110 4.62 -3.69 9.74
C PHE A 110 4.85 -3.25 8.29
N VAL A 111 4.29 -2.09 7.94
CA VAL A 111 4.50 -1.36 6.67
C VAL A 111 4.85 0.10 7.00
N VAL A 112 5.85 0.66 6.32
CA VAL A 112 6.19 2.10 6.40
C VAL A 112 5.99 2.74 5.03
N LEU A 113 5.21 3.81 4.98
CA LEU A 113 4.93 4.57 3.77
C LEU A 113 5.44 6.00 3.92
N ASP A 114 6.32 6.43 3.02
CA ASP A 114 6.81 7.81 2.95
C ASP A 114 6.00 8.61 1.93
N SER A 115 5.19 9.55 2.44
CA SER A 115 4.48 10.56 1.68
C SER A 115 3.56 10.06 0.54
N PRO A 116 2.74 9.00 0.73
CA PRO A 116 1.92 8.45 -0.35
C PRO A 116 0.77 9.35 -0.82
N LEU A 117 0.38 10.37 -0.03
CA LEU A 117 -0.78 11.24 -0.24
C LEU A 117 -0.40 12.70 -0.56
N VAL A 118 0.90 13.06 -0.55
CA VAL A 118 1.40 14.44 -0.72
C VAL A 118 0.71 15.23 -1.85
N THR A 119 0.45 14.58 -2.99
CA THR A 119 -0.12 15.22 -4.19
C THR A 119 -1.64 15.39 -4.16
N HIS A 120 -2.31 14.79 -3.18
CA HIS A 120 -3.77 14.76 -3.07
C HIS A 120 -4.33 15.50 -1.87
N PHE A 121 -3.48 16.28 -1.19
CA PHE A 121 -3.99 17.32 -0.31
C PHE A 121 -4.48 18.50 -1.14
N ASP A 122 -5.72 18.90 -0.91
CA ASP A 122 -6.32 20.06 -1.57
C ASP A 122 -5.44 21.30 -1.38
N LYS A 123 -5.22 22.01 -2.49
CA LYS A 123 -4.38 23.22 -2.53
C LYS A 123 -5.03 24.39 -1.80
N GLU A 124 -6.36 24.38 -1.67
CA GLU A 124 -7.16 25.46 -1.08
C GLU A 124 -7.53 25.18 0.38
N ARG A 125 -6.53 25.13 1.27
CA ARG A 125 -6.77 25.05 2.73
C ARG A 125 -7.21 26.38 3.36
N GLY A 126 -7.84 27.27 2.57
CA GLY A 126 -8.09 28.67 2.93
C GLY A 126 -9.40 29.27 2.45
N VAL A 127 -10.39 28.47 2.02
CA VAL A 127 -11.69 28.99 1.57
C VAL A 127 -12.85 28.27 2.26
N SER A 128 -13.75 29.10 2.80
CA SER A 128 -15.04 28.88 3.49
C SER A 128 -15.64 27.46 3.55
N LEU A 129 -16.09 27.10 4.76
CA LEU A 129 -16.89 25.92 5.18
C LEU A 129 -18.29 25.82 4.53
N SER A 130 -18.58 26.51 3.43
CA SER A 130 -19.95 26.68 2.93
C SER A 130 -20.36 25.81 1.75
N ASP A 131 -19.44 25.08 1.12
CA ASP A 131 -19.77 24.10 0.09
C ASP A 131 -19.57 22.70 0.67
N VAL A 132 -20.58 21.84 0.52
CA VAL A 132 -20.58 20.46 1.03
C VAL A 132 -19.43 19.71 0.37
N ASN A 133 -18.26 19.78 1.00
CA ASN A 133 -17.01 19.27 0.45
C ASN A 133 -17.09 17.74 0.43
N SER A 134 -17.07 17.16 -0.77
CA SER A 134 -16.75 15.76 -0.96
C SER A 134 -15.49 15.42 -0.15
N VAL A 135 -15.54 14.38 0.67
CA VAL A 135 -14.38 13.91 1.45
C VAL A 135 -13.19 13.75 0.50
N SER A 136 -12.06 14.40 0.82
CA SER A 136 -10.87 14.34 -0.05
C SER A 136 -10.39 12.89 -0.19
N LEU A 137 -9.67 12.59 -1.27
CA LEU A 137 -9.07 11.24 -1.44
C LEU A 137 -8.14 10.91 -0.26
N SER A 138 -7.40 11.91 0.24
CA SER A 138 -6.53 11.75 1.41
C SER A 138 -7.31 11.39 2.69
N ASP A 139 -8.41 12.08 2.97
CA ASP A 139 -9.25 11.77 4.13
C ASP A 139 -9.93 10.41 3.99
N SER A 140 -10.42 10.10 2.78
CA SER A 140 -11.02 8.80 2.48
C SER A 140 -10.02 7.65 2.67
N PHE A 141 -8.75 7.87 2.32
CA PHE A 141 -7.68 6.91 2.57
C PHE A 141 -7.46 6.67 4.06
N TYR A 142 -7.36 7.73 4.88
CA TYR A 142 -7.26 7.57 6.34
C TYR A 142 -8.49 6.87 6.94
N HIS A 143 -9.71 7.20 6.48
CA HIS A 143 -10.93 6.51 6.91
C HIS A 143 -10.91 5.02 6.54
N ALA A 144 -10.46 4.68 5.33
CA ALA A 144 -10.34 3.28 4.89
C ALA A 144 -9.38 2.49 5.80
N LEU A 145 -8.28 3.10 6.25
CA LEU A 145 -7.35 2.47 7.18
C LEU A 145 -7.94 2.28 8.57
N ILE A 146 -8.52 3.33 9.16
CA ILE A 146 -9.04 3.32 10.54
C ILE A 146 -10.25 2.37 10.69
N LYS A 147 -10.98 2.10 9.60
CA LYS A 147 -12.14 1.20 9.59
C LYS A 147 -11.75 -0.29 9.63
N ARG A 148 -10.51 -0.64 9.29
CA ARG A 148 -10.05 -2.02 9.21
C ARG A 148 -9.22 -2.40 10.43
N ASP A 149 -9.40 -3.63 10.88
CA ASP A 149 -8.54 -4.23 11.90
C ASP A 149 -7.39 -4.97 11.21
N TYR A 150 -6.21 -4.36 11.24
CA TYR A 150 -4.99 -4.98 10.76
C TYR A 150 -4.29 -5.70 11.91
N ASN A 151 -3.75 -6.90 11.64
CA ASN A 151 -2.89 -7.62 12.57
C ASN A 151 -1.40 -7.24 12.44
N PHE A 152 -1.15 -6.06 11.89
CA PHE A 152 0.18 -5.50 11.64
C PHE A 152 0.15 -3.98 11.73
N GLN A 153 1.31 -3.38 11.96
CA GLN A 153 1.40 -1.93 12.12
C GLN A 153 1.54 -1.23 10.76
N ILE A 154 0.77 -0.16 10.54
CA ILE A 154 0.93 0.72 9.38
C ILE A 154 1.45 2.07 9.87
N VAL A 155 2.63 2.46 9.41
CA VAL A 155 3.26 3.75 9.72
C VAL A 155 3.25 4.61 8.48
N ILE A 156 2.60 5.77 8.55
CA ILE A 156 2.53 6.74 7.45
C ILE A 156 3.27 7.99 7.87
N LEU A 157 4.31 8.33 7.11
CA LEU A 157 5.03 9.59 7.24
C LEU A 157 4.44 10.57 6.23
N GLU A 158 3.83 11.64 6.72
CA GLU A 158 3.18 12.62 5.87
C GLU A 158 3.43 14.04 6.38
N ASN A 159 3.58 14.97 5.44
CA ASN A 159 3.76 16.38 5.74
C ASN A 159 2.46 17.04 6.22
N LYS A 160 1.33 16.47 5.82
CA LYS A 160 -0.01 16.97 6.09
C LYS A 160 -0.87 15.82 6.63
N GLY A 161 -1.54 16.04 7.75
CA GLY A 161 -2.53 15.09 8.27
C GLY A 161 -3.90 15.19 7.56
N PRO A 162 -4.85 14.31 7.92
CA PRO A 162 -6.25 14.43 7.51
C PRO A 162 -6.89 15.74 8.00
N THR A 163 -8.00 16.12 7.38
CA THR A 163 -8.80 17.29 7.77
C THR A 163 -9.72 17.02 8.96
N PHE A 164 -9.97 15.74 9.26
CA PHE A 164 -10.77 15.30 10.41
C PHE A 164 -9.88 14.88 11.60
N GLN A 165 -10.47 14.83 12.80
CA GLN A 165 -9.79 14.34 13.98
C GLN A 165 -9.79 12.80 14.01
N ILE A 166 -8.60 12.19 14.01
CA ILE A 166 -8.47 10.76 14.31
C ILE A 166 -8.61 10.56 15.82
N LYS A 167 -9.50 9.67 16.24
CA LYS A 167 -9.61 9.24 17.64
C LYS A 167 -8.37 8.45 18.03
N ILE A 168 -7.56 9.00 18.93
CA ILE A 168 -6.37 8.33 19.47
C ILE A 168 -6.77 7.20 20.42
N ASN A 169 -6.21 6.03 20.21
CA ASN A 169 -6.39 4.82 21.03
C ASN A 169 -5.19 3.87 20.84
N ASP A 170 -5.29 2.63 21.32
CA ASP A 170 -4.21 1.65 21.21
C ASP A 170 -3.85 1.31 19.75
N ALA A 171 -4.85 1.32 18.85
CA ALA A 171 -4.67 1.01 17.43
C ALA A 171 -4.26 2.24 16.58
N ASN A 172 -4.73 3.44 16.94
CA ASN A 172 -4.56 4.65 16.15
C ASN A 172 -3.77 5.71 16.93
N LYS A 173 -2.60 6.09 16.41
CA LYS A 173 -1.71 7.09 17.01
C LYS A 173 -1.32 8.15 15.99
N ILE A 174 -1.24 9.41 16.41
CA ILE A 174 -0.70 10.52 15.60
C ILE A 174 0.50 11.12 16.36
N HIS A 175 1.63 11.23 15.67
CA HIS A 175 2.82 11.92 16.16
C HIS A 175 3.08 13.17 15.32
N ASN A 176 2.93 14.36 15.91
CA ASN A 176 3.27 15.62 15.24
C ASN A 176 4.75 15.96 15.48
N LEU A 177 5.60 15.64 14.50
CA LEU A 177 7.04 15.86 14.58
C LEU A 177 7.45 17.35 14.51
N ASN A 178 6.56 18.23 14.05
CA ASN A 178 6.80 19.68 13.97
C ASN A 178 6.46 20.44 15.26
N LYS A 179 5.93 19.76 16.29
CA LYS A 179 5.60 20.40 17.57
C LYS A 179 6.87 20.70 18.36
N ASN A 180 6.95 21.89 18.97
CA ASN A 180 8.07 22.26 19.84
C ASN A 180 8.26 21.22 20.96
N GLY A 181 9.50 20.76 21.12
CA GLY A 181 9.85 19.70 22.09
C GLY A 181 9.56 18.27 21.63
N SER A 182 9.17 18.05 20.37
CA SER A 182 9.06 16.71 19.81
C SER A 182 10.44 16.04 19.76
N SER A 183 10.55 14.88 20.39
CA SER A 183 11.79 14.12 20.43
C SER A 183 12.05 13.33 19.14
N GLY A 184 11.05 13.16 18.28
CA GLY A 184 11.11 12.27 17.11
C GLY A 184 10.19 11.06 17.28
N PHE A 185 10.21 10.14 16.31
CA PHE A 185 9.54 8.85 16.41
C PHE A 185 10.56 7.80 16.83
N TYR A 186 10.49 7.36 18.09
CA TYR A 186 11.34 6.30 18.61
C TYR A 186 10.52 5.03 18.81
N PRO A 187 11.01 3.87 18.36
CA PRO A 187 10.43 2.60 18.75
C PRO A 187 10.53 2.49 20.28
N VAL A 188 9.41 2.18 20.92
CA VAL A 188 9.31 1.91 22.36
C VAL A 188 9.00 0.43 22.54
#